data_AF-A0A2V9JQI7-F1
#
_entry.id   AF-A0A2V9JQI7-F1
#
_cell.length_a   1.000
_cell.length_b   1.000
_cell.length_c   1.000
_cell.angle_alpha   90.00
_cell.angle_beta   90.00
_cell.angle_gamma   90.00
#
_symmetry.space_group_name_H-M   'P 1'
#
loop_
_entity.id
_entity.type
_entity.pdbx_description
1 polymer ?
#
loop_
_entity_poly.entity_id
_entity_poly.type
_entity_poly.pdbx_seq_one_letter_code
_entity_poly.pdbx_strand_id
1 'polypeptide(L)' 'AGPIPLPTVKNKYCVLRSPHSDKKSREQFEIRTHKRLIDILEPNATTIDALTKLDLPSGVDIEIKAFGKEHTK' A
#
# COMPACT_ATOMS: atom_id res chain seq x y z
N ALA A 1 11.87 2.35 13.48
CA ALA A 1 12.39 3.15 12.35
C ALA A 1 11.25 3.94 11.70
N GLY A 2 11.52 5.04 10.99
CA GLY A 2 10.48 5.84 10.33
C GLY A 2 9.83 5.13 9.13
N PRO A 3 8.75 5.68 8.54
CA PRO A 3 8.09 5.06 7.39
C PRO A 3 8.99 5.12 6.14
N ILE A 4 9.51 3.97 5.72
CA ILE A 4 10.35 3.86 4.52
C ILE A 4 9.40 3.83 3.30
N PRO A 5 9.49 4.79 2.36
CA PRO A 5 8.66 4.77 1.16
C PRO A 5 9.13 3.69 0.22
N LEU A 6 8.26 2.72 -0.08
CA LEU A 6 8.50 1.73 -1.12
C LEU A 6 8.03 2.27 -2.49
N PRO A 7 8.55 1.73 -3.60
CA PRO A 7 8.13 2.13 -4.93
C PRO A 7 6.61 2.08 -5.11
N THR A 8 6.04 3.20 -5.53
CA THR A 8 4.61 3.31 -5.81
C THR A 8 4.27 2.55 -7.10
N VAL A 9 3.28 1.68 -7.06
CA VAL A 9 2.80 0.98 -8.25
C VAL A 9 1.79 1.87 -8.97
N LYS A 10 1.95 2.04 -10.29
CA LYS A 10 1.07 2.87 -11.12
C LYS A 10 0.33 1.97 -12.12
N ASN A 11 -0.97 1.77 -11.88
CA ASN A 11 -1.83 1.03 -12.81
C ASN A 11 -2.52 2.04 -13.73
N LYS A 12 -2.15 2.04 -15.01
CA LYS A 12 -2.65 2.98 -16.00
C LYS A 12 -3.73 2.34 -16.87
N TYR A 13 -4.83 3.05 -17.07
CA TYR A 13 -5.96 2.63 -17.89
C TYR A 13 -6.27 3.71 -18.92
N CYS A 14 -6.41 3.32 -20.18
CA CYS A 14 -6.86 4.22 -21.24
C CYS A 14 -8.26 3.80 -21.67
N VAL A 15 -9.24 4.69 -21.53
CA VAL A 15 -10.64 4.43 -21.92
C VAL A 15 -11.06 5.40 -23.03
N LEU A 16 -11.99 4.98 -23.89
CA LEU A 16 -12.62 5.89 -24.85
C LEU A 16 -13.56 6.82 -24.10
N ARG A 17 -13.56 8.11 -24.45
CA ARG A 17 -14.52 9.06 -23.86
C ARG A 17 -15.93 8.84 -24.40
N SER A 18 -16.03 8.49 -25.69
CA SER A 18 -17.32 8.21 -26.32
C SER A 18 -17.74 6.77 -26.08
N PRO A 19 -19.04 6.50 -25.79
CA PRO A 19 -19.57 5.15 -25.77
C PRO A 19 -19.56 4.47 -27.16
N HIS A 20 -19.51 5.23 -28.27
CA HIS A 20 -19.48 4.68 -29.62
C HIS A 20 -18.64 5.49 -30.61
N SER A 21 -17.86 4.77 -31.44
CA SER A 21 -17.23 5.25 -32.69
C SER A 21 -16.21 6.41 -32.64
N ASP A 22 -15.75 6.88 -31.47
CA ASP A 22 -14.62 7.83 -31.41
C ASP A 22 -13.37 7.22 -30.74
N LYS A 23 -12.43 6.74 -31.57
CA LYS A 23 -11.18 6.09 -31.14
C LYS A 23 -10.03 7.07 -30.89
N LYS A 24 -10.13 8.29 -31.41
CA LYS A 24 -9.10 9.34 -31.27
C LYS A 24 -9.24 10.06 -29.94
N SER A 25 -10.47 10.21 -29.44
CA SER A 25 -10.73 10.72 -28.10
C SER A 25 -10.52 9.65 -27.03
N ARG A 26 -9.38 9.72 -26.34
CA ARG A 26 -9.04 8.82 -25.22
C ARG A 26 -8.85 9.62 -23.93
N GLU A 27 -9.11 8.96 -22.82
CA GLU A 27 -8.88 9.48 -21.47
C GLU A 27 -7.94 8.55 -20.72
N GLN A 28 -7.07 9.16 -19.91
CA GLN A 28 -6.01 8.50 -19.18
C GLN A 28 -6.37 8.50 -17.70
N PHE A 29 -6.60 7.33 -17.15
CA PHE A 29 -6.81 7.13 -15.72
C PHE A 29 -5.62 6.39 -15.14
N GLU A 30 -5.29 6.66 -13.88
CA GLU A 30 -4.35 5.84 -13.15
C GLU A 30 -4.76 5.65 -11.70
N ILE A 31 -4.44 4.48 -11.17
CA ILE A 31 -4.52 4.18 -9.73
C ILE A 31 -3.08 4.07 -9.23
N ARG A 32 -2.74 4.85 -8.20
CA ARG A 32 -1.43 4.82 -7.55
C ARG A 32 -1.54 4.15 -6.18
N THR A 33 -0.86 3.03 -6.01
CA THR A 33 -0.76 2.35 -4.72
C THR A 33 0.52 2.79 -4.02
N HIS A 34 0.38 3.51 -2.90
CA HIS A 34 1.50 3.97 -2.09
C HIS A 34 1.80 2.94 -1.00
N LYS A 35 2.99 2.34 -1.02
CA LYS A 35 3.44 1.37 -0.02
C LYS A 35 4.46 2.04 0.90
N ARG A 36 4.29 1.88 2.21
CA ARG A 36 5.23 2.35 3.23
C ARG A 36 5.53 1.20 4.17
N LEU A 37 6.80 0.98 4.48
CA LEU A 37 7.25 -0.05 5.41
C LEU A 37 7.63 0.60 6.74
N ILE A 38 7.16 0.04 7.84
CA ILE A 38 7.58 0.41 9.19
C ILE A 38 8.25 -0.82 9.79
N ASP A 39 9.49 -0.64 10.22
CA ASP A 39 10.26 -1.70 10.87
C ASP A 39 10.36 -1.47 12.39
N ILE A 40 10.03 -2.51 13.14
CA ILE A 40 9.98 -2.54 14.61
C ILE A 40 11.01 -3.58 15.06
N LEU A 41 12.13 -3.09 15.61
CA LEU A 41 13.28 -3.92 15.99
C LEU A 41 13.00 -4.83 17.21
N GLU A 42 12.17 -4.39 18.14
CA GLU A 42 11.82 -5.14 19.35
C GLU A 42 10.29 -5.16 19.53
N PRO A 43 9.60 -6.17 18.98
CA PRO A 43 8.17 -6.32 19.18
C PRO A 43 7.87 -6.80 20.61
N ASN A 44 7.12 -6.01 21.39
CA ASN A 44 6.53 -6.43 22.65
C ASN A 44 5.06 -6.88 22.39
N ALA A 45 4.54 -7.81 23.18
CA ALA A 45 3.14 -8.25 23.04
C ALA A 45 2.15 -7.08 23.17
N THR A 46 2.44 -6.15 24.08
CA THR A 46 1.64 -4.94 24.29
C THR A 46 1.66 -3.98 23.10
N THR A 47 2.75 -3.92 22.33
CA THR A 47 2.84 -3.03 21.16
C THR A 47 2.12 -3.61 19.94
N ILE A 48 2.06 -4.94 19.80
CA ILE A 48 1.26 -5.61 18.75
C ILE A 48 -0.24 -5.34 18.98
N ASP A 49 -0.69 -5.44 20.23
CA ASP A 49 -2.08 -5.16 20.60
C ASP A 49 -2.46 -3.69 20.41
N ALA A 50 -1.51 -2.77 20.58
CA ALA A 50 -1.73 -1.34 20.31
C ALA A 50 -1.84 -1.03 18.80
N LEU A 51 -1.10 -1.75 17.96
CA LEU A 51 -1.10 -1.55 16.50
C LEU A 51 -2.39 -2.04 15.84
N THR A 52 -2.97 -3.13 16.34
CA THR A 52 -4.25 -3.67 15.83
C THR A 52 -5.46 -2.82 16.22
N LYS A 53 -5.37 -2.09 17.33
CA LYS A 53 -6.43 -1.20 17.84
C LYS A 53 -6.32 0.24 17.32
N LEU A 54 -5.34 0.54 16.47
CA LEU A 54 -5.13 1.90 15.99
C LEU A 54 -6.21 2.27 14.97
N ASP A 55 -6.87 3.41 15.17
CA ASP A 55 -7.87 3.93 14.24
C ASP A 55 -7.20 4.43 12.96
N LEU A 56 -7.37 3.65 11.88
CA LEU A 56 -6.80 3.96 10.58
C LEU A 56 -7.79 4.79 9.75
N PRO A 57 -7.31 5.79 9.00
CA PRO A 57 -8.16 6.52 8.08
C PRO A 57 -8.64 5.61 6.94
N SER A 58 -9.85 5.85 6.46
CA SER A 58 -10.43 5.09 5.35
C SER A 58 -9.52 5.11 4.12
N GLY A 59 -9.22 3.94 3.56
CA GLY A 59 -8.39 3.79 2.36
C GLY A 59 -6.91 3.47 2.62
N VAL A 60 -6.52 3.26 3.87
CA VAL A 60 -5.21 2.68 4.24
C VAL A 60 -5.40 1.23 4.68
N ASP A 61 -4.67 0.33 4.05
CA ASP A 61 -4.62 -1.09 4.43
C ASP A 61 -3.26 -1.41 5.06
N ILE A 62 -3.25 -2.26 6.09
CA ILE A 62 -2.05 -2.64 6.83
C ILE A 62 -1.89 -4.15 6.81
N GLU A 63 -0.71 -4.60 6.39
CA GLU A 63 -0.28 -6.00 6.49
C GLU A 63 0.84 -6.10 7.53
N ILE A 64 0.63 -6.86 8.60
CA ILE A 64 1.63 -7.10 9.65
C ILE A 64 2.32 -8.43 9.38
N LYS A 65 3.65 -8.40 9.20
CA LYS A 65 4.49 -9.61 9.08
C LYS A 65 5.37 -9.71 10.32
N ALA A 66 5.11 -10.70 11.16
CA ALA A 66 5.96 -11.02 12.31
C ALA A 66 7.10 -11.93 11.84
N PHE A 67 8.32 -11.38 11.75
CA PHE A 67 9.52 -12.16 11.49
C PHE A 67 10.04 -12.71 12.83
N GLY A 68 9.83 -14.00 13.11
CA GLY A 68 10.53 -14.69 14.19
C GLY A 68 12.03 -14.79 13.92
N LYS A 69 12.84 -15.09 14.95
CA LYS A 69 14.30 -15.31 14.84
C LYS A 69 14.64 -16.53 13.95
N GLU A 70 14.59 -16.36 12.63
CA GLU A 70 14.99 -17.38 11.63
C GLU A 70 15.87 -16.75 10.52
N HIS A 71 16.56 -15.65 10.82
CA HIS A 71 17.53 -15.03 9.90
C HIS A 71 18.95 -15.04 10.48
N THR A 72 19.44 -16.24 10.77
CA THR A 72 20.87 -16.57 10.77
C THR A 72 21.06 -17.94 10.15
N LYS A 73 21.01 -17.99 8.81
CA LYS A 73 21.85 -18.84 7.95
C LYS A 73 22.05 -18.12 6.63
#